data_AF-A0A6A4Z7Q9-F1
#
_entry.id   AF-A0A6A4Z7Q9-F1
#
_cell.length_a   1.000
_cell.length_b   1.000
_cell.length_c   1.000
_cell.angle_alpha   90.00
_cell.angle_beta   90.00
_cell.angle_gamma   90.00
#
_symmetry.space_group_name_H-M   'P 1'
#
loop_
_entity.id
_entity.type
_entity.pdbx_description
1 polymer ?
#
loop_
_entity_poly.entity_id
_entity_poly.type
_entity_poly.pdbx_seq_one_letter_code
_entity_poly.pdbx_strand_id
1 'polypeptide(L)'
;MCGFNDAAGCIPLDGCGSWLIVPIMYIFYLVIGFIAINLFSAIVVDAVADSGTDGPINVMTLSDFSDRWAQFDPSGSGLITMDDLIEFLCTVYPPFGFKGVPGFTRRRVGIAVGGP
;
A
#
# COMPACT_ATOMS: atom_id res chain seq x y z
N MET A 1 15.13 -56.24 8.87
CA MET A 1 15.16 -54.90 9.50
C MET A 1 14.21 -54.96 10.67
N CYS A 2 14.69 -54.94 11.92
CA CYS A 2 13.74 -54.93 13.04
C CYS A 2 12.96 -53.61 12.98
N GLY A 3 11.62 -53.64 13.03
CA GLY A 3 10.75 -52.45 13.03
C GLY A 3 9.60 -52.47 12.03
N PHE A 4 9.71 -53.18 10.89
CA PHE A 4 8.59 -53.38 9.94
C PHE A 4 8.22 -54.85 9.73
N ASN A 5 9.16 -55.77 9.92
CA ASN A 5 8.94 -57.22 9.85
C ASN A 5 10.07 -57.94 10.60
N ASP A 6 9.80 -58.36 11.83
CA ASP A 6 10.83 -58.85 12.74
C ASP A 6 11.14 -60.33 12.49
N ALA A 7 12.43 -60.66 12.39
CA ALA A 7 12.94 -62.02 12.20
C ALA A 7 14.13 -62.27 13.14
N ALA A 8 14.37 -63.53 13.52
CA ALA A 8 15.46 -63.89 14.42
C ALA A 8 16.83 -63.54 13.80
N GLY A 9 17.61 -62.70 14.48
CA GLY A 9 18.90 -62.18 14.00
C GLY A 9 18.83 -60.82 13.29
N CYS A 10 17.71 -60.09 13.37
CA CYS A 10 17.64 -58.74 12.82
C CYS A 10 18.45 -57.74 13.66
N ILE A 11 19.14 -56.82 12.98
CA ILE A 11 19.83 -55.67 13.60
C ILE A 11 18.76 -54.59 13.82
N PRO A 12 18.71 -53.95 15.02
CA PRO A 12 17.80 -52.85 15.25
C PRO A 12 18.04 -51.77 14.22
N LEU A 13 16.98 -51.19 13.66
CA LEU A 13 17.13 -49.87 13.08
C LEU A 13 17.48 -48.93 14.25
N ASP A 14 18.76 -48.69 14.45
CA ASP A 14 19.21 -47.36 14.87
C ASP A 14 18.87 -46.42 13.71
N GLY A 15 17.57 -46.19 13.53
CA GLY A 15 16.98 -45.53 12.39
C GLY A 15 17.61 -44.16 12.24
N CYS A 16 18.06 -43.85 11.04
CA CYS A 16 18.74 -42.60 10.71
C CYS A 16 17.99 -41.40 11.33
N GLY A 17 18.57 -40.82 12.38
CA GLY A 17 17.94 -39.79 13.20
C GLY A 17 18.81 -39.47 14.41
N SER A 18 18.81 -38.20 14.83
CA SER A 18 19.54 -37.75 16.01
C SER A 18 18.56 -37.12 16.98
N TRP A 19 18.75 -37.32 18.28
CA TRP A 19 18.00 -36.62 19.34
C TRP A 19 18.04 -35.09 19.17
N LEU A 20 19.06 -34.59 18.48
CA LEU A 20 19.21 -33.20 18.09
C LEU A 20 18.07 -32.67 17.20
N ILE A 21 17.27 -33.54 16.57
CA ILE A 21 16.08 -33.14 15.81
C ILE A 21 15.04 -32.43 16.68
N VAL A 22 14.91 -32.83 17.95
CA VAL A 22 13.92 -32.26 18.88
C VAL A 22 14.18 -30.77 19.13
N PRO A 23 15.37 -30.34 19.62
CA PRO A 23 15.66 -28.93 19.80
C PRO A 23 15.69 -28.16 18.47
N ILE A 24 16.17 -28.74 17.36
CA ILE A 24 16.13 -28.08 16.06
C ILE A 24 14.69 -27.73 15.66
N MET A 25 13.76 -28.69 15.77
CA MET A 25 12.37 -28.46 15.37
C MET A 25 11.71 -27.37 16.21
N TYR A 26 11.97 -27.33 17.52
CA TYR A 26 11.45 -26.25 18.38
C TYR A 26 12.04 -24.89 18.04
N ILE A 27 13.37 -24.79 17.85
CA ILE A 27 14.02 -23.53 17.48
C ILE A 27 13.52 -23.06 16.12
N PHE A 28 13.44 -23.96 15.15
CA PHE A 28 12.94 -23.68 13.81
C PHE A 28 11.49 -23.16 13.85
N TYR A 29 10.62 -23.84 14.59
CA TYR A 29 9.22 -23.42 14.74
C TYR A 29 9.11 -22.04 15.39
N LEU A 30 9.88 -21.77 16.44
CA LEU A 30 9.89 -20.46 17.11
C LEU A 30 10.43 -19.36 16.20
N VAL A 31 11.53 -19.62 15.48
CA VAL A 31 12.15 -18.64 14.57
C VAL A 31 11.19 -18.33 13.40
N ILE A 32 10.65 -19.35 12.73
CA ILE A 32 9.69 -19.13 11.64
C ILE A 32 8.42 -18.46 12.16
N GLY A 33 7.88 -18.89 13.30
CA GLY A 33 6.69 -18.29 13.89
C GLY A 33 6.91 -16.80 14.21
N PHE A 34 8.07 -16.47 14.78
CA PHE A 34 8.44 -15.08 15.06
C PHE A 34 8.57 -14.26 13.77
N ILE A 35 9.27 -14.77 12.76
CA ILE A 35 9.40 -14.11 11.45
C ILE A 35 8.02 -13.90 10.82
N ALA A 36 7.17 -14.93 10.81
CA ALA A 36 5.84 -14.88 10.22
C ALA A 36 4.95 -13.85 10.92
N ILE A 37 4.95 -13.80 12.25
CA ILE A 37 4.16 -12.82 13.02
C ILE A 37 4.65 -11.40 12.72
N ASN A 38 5.96 -11.14 12.70
CA ASN A 38 6.51 -9.80 12.43
C ASN A 38 6.28 -9.37 10.98
N LEU A 39 6.41 -10.28 10.02
CA LEU A 39 6.16 -9.98 8.61
C LEU A 39 4.67 -9.72 8.36
N PHE A 40 3.80 -10.59 8.87
CA PHE A 40 2.35 -10.46 8.70
C PHE A 40 1.81 -9.21 9.39
N SER A 41 2.26 -8.92 10.62
CA SER A 41 1.83 -7.71 11.33
C SER A 41 2.24 -6.44 10.61
N ALA A 42 3.45 -6.38 10.04
CA ALA A 42 3.91 -5.24 9.25
C ALA A 42 3.01 -4.99 8.04
N ILE A 43 2.68 -6.04 7.28
CA ILE A 43 1.77 -5.95 6.12
C ILE A 43 0.38 -5.47 6.55
N VAL A 44 -0.15 -5.99 7.65
CA VAL A 44 -1.47 -5.59 8.16
C VAL A 44 -1.48 -4.12 8.59
N VAL A 45 -0.42 -3.65 9.26
CA VAL A 45 -0.31 -2.24 9.67
C VAL A 45 -0.27 -1.33 8.44
N ASP A 46 0.48 -1.71 7.40
CA ASP A 46 0.56 -0.97 6.14
C ASP A 46 -0.80 -0.87 5.44
N ALA A 47 -1.49 -2.01 5.28
CA ALA A 47 -2.82 -2.06 4.70
C ALA A 47 -3.86 -1.26 5.50
N VAL A 48 -3.78 -1.30 6.84
CA VAL A 48 -4.66 -0.51 7.71
C VAL A 48 -4.34 0.98 7.60
N ALA A 49 -3.06 1.35 7.55
CA ALA A 49 -2.64 2.74 7.39
C ALA A 49 -3.15 3.34 6.07
N ASP A 50 -3.08 2.59 4.97
CA ASP A 50 -3.62 3.00 3.67
C ASP A 50 -5.15 3.09 3.68
N SER A 51 -5.84 2.19 4.37
CA SER A 51 -7.30 2.24 4.47
C SER A 51 -7.82 3.37 5.37
N GLY A 52 -7.00 3.80 6.34
CA GLY A 52 -7.33 4.81 7.34
C GLY A 52 -7.02 6.25 6.93
N THR A 53 -6.72 6.52 5.65
CA THR A 53 -6.51 7.89 5.17
C THR A 53 -7.80 8.71 5.14
N ASP A 54 -8.26 9.13 6.32
CA ASP A 54 -9.16 10.27 6.54
C ASP A 54 -8.44 11.62 6.32
N GLY A 55 -7.30 11.59 5.61
CA GLY A 55 -6.59 12.78 5.19
C GLY A 55 -7.38 13.54 4.11
N PRO A 56 -7.15 14.84 3.96
CA PRO A 56 -7.77 15.62 2.88
C PRO A 56 -7.39 15.11 1.48
N ILE A 57 -6.28 14.38 1.36
CA ILE A 57 -5.84 13.70 0.14
C ILE A 57 -5.98 12.19 0.36
N ASN A 58 -6.89 11.57 -0.37
CA ASN A 58 -7.10 10.12 -0.43
C ASN A 58 -7.38 9.65 -1.87
N VAL A 59 -7.52 8.35 -2.06
CA VAL A 59 -7.74 7.73 -3.39
C VAL A 59 -8.96 8.31 -4.12
N MET A 60 -10.06 8.59 -3.41
CA MET A 60 -11.27 9.15 -4.02
C MET A 60 -11.05 10.60 -4.46
N THR A 61 -10.44 11.44 -3.60
CA THR A 61 -10.14 12.84 -3.98
C THR A 61 -9.15 12.92 -5.14
N LEU A 62 -8.22 11.97 -5.26
CA LEU A 62 -7.28 11.89 -6.36
C LEU A 62 -7.98 11.45 -7.66
N SER A 63 -8.94 10.52 -7.56
CA SER A 63 -9.79 10.11 -8.68
C SER A 63 -10.60 11.29 -9.21
N ASP A 64 -11.27 12.05 -8.34
CA ASP A 64 -12.04 13.23 -8.71
C ASP A 64 -11.16 14.30 -9.38
N PHE A 65 -9.93 14.49 -8.88
CA PHE A 65 -8.94 15.37 -9.50
C PHE A 65 -8.56 14.89 -10.90
N SER A 66 -8.25 13.59 -11.05
CA SER A 66 -7.86 12.97 -12.32
C SER A 66 -8.96 13.09 -13.37
N ASP A 67 -10.20 12.78 -13.00
CA ASP A 67 -11.36 12.87 -13.89
C ASP A 67 -11.61 14.30 -14.36
N ARG A 68 -11.31 15.28 -13.50
CA ARG A 68 -11.41 16.69 -13.87
C ARG A 68 -10.23 17.13 -14.74
N TRP A 69 -9.01 16.69 -14.43
CA TRP A 69 -7.81 17.03 -15.20
C TRP A 69 -7.90 16.52 -16.64
N ALA A 70 -8.39 15.30 -16.83
CA ALA A 70 -8.57 14.68 -18.15
C ALA A 70 -9.48 15.49 -19.09
N GLN A 71 -10.35 16.36 -18.55
CA GLN A 71 -11.20 17.24 -19.35
C GLN A 71 -10.44 18.45 -19.91
N PHE A 72 -9.34 18.86 -19.26
CA PHE A 72 -8.48 19.98 -19.71
C PHE A 72 -7.26 19.50 -20.49
N ASP A 73 -6.75 18.30 -20.23
CA ASP A 73 -5.67 17.66 -21.01
C ASP A 73 -6.14 16.32 -21.62
N PRO A 74 -7.00 16.36 -22.65
CA PRO A 74 -7.50 15.14 -23.30
C PRO A 74 -6.41 14.37 -24.05
N SER A 75 -5.30 15.03 -24.38
CA SER A 75 -4.13 14.41 -25.01
C SER A 75 -3.23 13.64 -24.04
N GLY A 76 -3.41 13.80 -22.73
CA GLY A 76 -2.52 13.22 -21.72
C GLY A 76 -1.08 13.73 -21.82
N SER A 77 -0.90 14.99 -22.24
CA SER A 77 0.41 15.62 -22.38
C SER A 77 1.06 15.95 -21.03
N GLY A 78 0.28 15.97 -19.95
CA GLY A 78 0.66 16.43 -18.62
C GLY A 78 0.71 17.95 -18.50
N LEU A 79 0.28 18.70 -19.52
CA LEU A 79 0.40 20.16 -19.60
C LEU A 79 -0.94 20.78 -19.97
N ILE A 80 -1.26 21.91 -19.33
CA ILE A 80 -2.39 22.77 -19.66
C ILE A 80 -1.94 24.23 -19.67
N THR A 81 -2.67 25.10 -20.36
CA THR A 81 -2.32 26.53 -20.39
C THR A 81 -2.59 27.21 -19.05
N MET A 82 -2.03 28.40 -18.81
CA MET A 82 -2.29 29.14 -17.58
C MET A 82 -3.77 29.54 -17.42
N ASP A 83 -4.44 29.90 -18.51
CA ASP A 83 -5.87 30.22 -18.48
C ASP A 83 -6.72 29.00 -18.13
N ASP A 84 -6.36 27.84 -18.68
CA ASP A 84 -7.00 26.55 -18.38
C ASP A 84 -6.72 26.11 -16.94
N LEU A 85 -5.51 26.34 -16.42
CA LEU A 85 -5.15 26.05 -15.04
C LEU A 85 -5.98 26.88 -14.05
N ILE A 86 -6.17 28.18 -14.33
CA ILE A 86 -7.01 29.05 -13.51
C ILE A 86 -8.46 28.54 -13.49
N GLU A 87 -8.98 28.16 -14.66
CA GLU A 87 -10.33 27.61 -14.79
C GLU A 87 -10.49 26.27 -14.07
N PHE A 88 -9.51 25.38 -14.25
CA PHE A 88 -9.42 24.10 -13.58
C PHE A 88 -9.46 24.27 -12.07
N LEU A 89 -8.60 25.11 -11.49
CA LEU A 89 -8.54 25.39 -10.05
C LEU A 89 -9.84 26.00 -9.50
N CYS A 90 -10.59 26.77 -10.29
CA CYS A 90 -11.93 27.24 -9.91
C CYS A 90 -12.98 26.12 -9.87
N THR A 91 -12.75 25.01 -10.57
CA THR A 91 -13.72 23.92 -10.74
C THR A 91 -13.44 22.69 -9.88
N VAL A 92 -12.25 22.63 -9.26
CA VAL A 92 -11.83 21.56 -8.35
C VAL A 92 -12.03 22.00 -6.91
N TYR A 93 -12.58 21.12 -6.08
CA TYR A 93 -12.76 21.36 -4.64
C TYR A 93 -11.41 21.31 -3.90
N PRO A 94 -11.30 21.92 -2.70
CA PRO A 94 -10.20 21.64 -1.79
C PRO A 94 -10.01 20.12 -1.59
N PRO A 95 -8.78 19.62 -1.46
CA PRO A 95 -7.52 20.35 -1.25
C PRO A 95 -6.84 20.86 -2.53
N PHE A 96 -7.30 20.46 -3.71
CA PHE A 96 -6.57 20.71 -4.97
C PHE A 96 -6.99 22.00 -5.69
N GLY A 97 -8.13 22.59 -5.32
CA GLY A 97 -8.63 23.82 -5.92
C GLY A 97 -9.42 24.69 -4.96
N PHE A 98 -10.10 25.69 -5.51
CA PHE A 98 -10.79 26.75 -4.77
C PHE A 98 -12.31 26.72 -4.93
N LYS A 99 -12.87 25.67 -5.54
CA LYS A 99 -14.32 25.57 -5.72
C LYS A 99 -15.03 25.59 -4.36
N GLY A 100 -15.94 26.54 -4.18
CA GLY A 100 -16.68 26.72 -2.94
C GLY A 100 -15.93 27.45 -1.82
N VAL A 101 -14.67 27.87 -2.03
CA VAL A 101 -13.92 28.65 -1.05
C VAL A 101 -14.42 30.11 -1.06
N PRO A 102 -14.97 30.64 0.07
CA PRO A 102 -15.50 31.99 0.12
C PRO A 102 -14.43 33.04 -0.24
N GLY A 103 -14.78 33.94 -1.16
CA GLY A 103 -13.91 35.04 -1.56
C GLY A 103 -12.83 34.67 -2.59
N PHE A 104 -12.72 33.43 -3.05
CA PHE A 104 -11.87 33.09 -4.19
C PHE A 104 -12.65 33.24 -5.50
N THR A 105 -12.39 34.32 -6.23
CA THR A 105 -12.90 34.55 -7.59
C THR A 105 -11.85 34.16 -8.63
N ARG A 106 -12.26 33.97 -9.90
CA ARG A 106 -11.32 33.68 -11.02
C ARG A 106 -10.11 34.63 -11.03
N ARG A 107 -10.36 35.93 -10.83
CA ARG A 107 -9.31 36.95 -10.76
C ARG A 107 -8.33 36.72 -9.60
N ARG A 108 -8.83 36.36 -8.42
CA ARG A 108 -7.98 36.07 -7.24
C ARG A 108 -7.17 34.79 -7.43
N VAL A 109 -7.76 33.77 -8.06
CA VAL A 109 -7.03 32.55 -8.44
C VAL A 109 -5.93 32.89 -9.46
N GLY A 110 -6.23 33.68 -10.49
CA GLY A 110 -5.23 34.14 -11.46
C GLY A 110 -4.05 34.86 -10.81
N ILE A 111 -4.32 35.83 -9.92
CA ILE A 111 -3.28 36.53 -9.16
C ILE A 111 -2.46 35.54 -8.31
N ALA A 112 -3.09 34.56 -7.68
CA ALA A 112 -2.41 33.59 -6.82
C ALA A 112 -1.47 32.65 -7.60
N VAL A 113 -1.81 32.31 -8.85
CA VAL A 113 -1.02 31.45 -9.73
C VAL A 113 0.06 32.25 -10.49
N GLY A 114 0.05 33.58 -10.39
CA GLY A 114 0.99 34.46 -11.10
C GLY A 114 0.55 34.81 -12.52
N GLY A 115 -0.73 34.66 -12.84
CA GLY A 115 -1.35 35.20 -14.04
C GLY A 115 -1.50 36.73 -13.98
N PRO A 116 -1.57 37.42 -15.13
CA PRO A 116 -1.74 38.86 -15.22
C PRO A 116 -3.07 39.38 -14.62
#